data_AF-A0A9D2CSM7-F1
#
_entry.id   AF-A0A9D2CSM7-F1
#
_cell.length_a   1.000
_cell.length_b   1.000
_cell.length_c   1.000
_cell.angle_alpha   90.00
_cell.angle_beta   90.00
_cell.angle_gamma   90.00
#
_symmetry.space_group_name_H-M   'P 1'
#
loop_
_entity.id
_entity.type
_entity.pdbx_description
1 polymer ?
#
loop_
_entity_poly.entity_id
_entity_poly.type
_entity_poly.pdbx_seq_one_letter_code
_entity_poly.pdbx_strand_id
1 'polypeptide(L)'
;MNKVFVLGSMNVDFVMTAPRVPKEGETIHGDGFMINEGGKGANQAVAAAKSGVPVYMIGCVGDDSISETVLASLKKYNDRLRLGACACKGPAYDL
;
A
#
# COMPACT_ATOMS: atom_id res chain seq x y z
N MET A 1 14.59 4.10 -24.92
CA MET A 1 14.12 3.25 -23.80
C MET A 1 13.05 4.02 -23.04
N ASN A 2 11.82 3.52 -23.00
CA ASN A 2 10.71 4.22 -22.33
C ASN A 2 10.73 3.88 -20.83
N LYS A 3 10.48 4.89 -19.99
CA LYS A 3 10.38 4.76 -18.53
C LYS A 3 8.95 5.13 -18.13
N VAL A 4 8.42 4.48 -17.11
CA VAL A 4 7.10 4.80 -16.55
C VAL A 4 7.30 5.44 -15.18
N PHE A 5 6.63 6.56 -14.97
CA PHE A 5 6.54 7.20 -13.66
C PHE A 5 5.10 7.04 -13.18
N VAL A 6 4.92 6.44 -12.00
CA VAL A 6 3.62 6.30 -11.37
C VAL A 6 3.60 7.18 -10.15
N LEU A 7 2.83 8.26 -10.21
CA LEU A 7 2.50 9.07 -9.05
C LEU A 7 1.16 8.60 -8.51
N GLY A 8 1.11 8.10 -7.28
CA GLY A 8 -0.16 7.63 -6.74
C GLY A 8 -0.09 7.06 -5.33
N SER A 9 -1.23 6.51 -4.91
CA SER A 9 -1.39 5.96 -3.58
C SER A 9 -0.69 4.62 -3.39
N MET A 10 -0.20 4.44 -2.17
CA MET A 10 0.28 3.20 -1.59
C MET A 10 -0.48 3.04 -0.28
N ASN A 11 -1.06 1.87 -0.01
CA ASN A 11 -1.70 1.60 1.26
C ASN A 11 -1.54 0.13 1.63
N VAL A 12 -2.05 -0.21 2.81
CA VAL A 12 -2.22 -1.58 3.26
C VAL A 12 -3.71 -1.76 3.52
N ASP A 13 -4.28 -2.80 2.94
CA ASP A 13 -5.68 -3.17 3.08
C ASP A 13 -5.81 -4.18 4.23
N PHE A 14 -6.51 -3.77 5.29
CA PHE A 14 -6.90 -4.66 6.38
C PHE A 14 -8.23 -5.33 6.05
N VAL A 15 -8.20 -6.66 5.91
CA VAL A 15 -9.37 -7.45 5.53
C VAL A 15 -9.70 -8.40 6.66
N MET A 16 -10.91 -8.28 7.19
CA MET A 16 -11.45 -9.19 8.20
C MET A 16 -12.76 -9.77 7.68
N THR A 17 -12.99 -11.07 7.86
CA THR A 17 -14.31 -11.65 7.60
C THR A 17 -15.13 -11.66 8.88
N ALA A 18 -16.45 -11.63 8.75
CA ALA A 18 -17.37 -11.69 9.88
C ALA A 18 -18.67 -12.36 9.42
N PRO A 19 -19.46 -12.94 10.34
CA PRO A 19 -20.72 -13.59 9.98
C PRO A 19 -21.70 -12.68 9.24
N ARG A 20 -21.59 -11.36 9.45
CA ARG A 20 -22.35 -10.30 8.76
C ARG A 20 -21.71 -8.93 9.00
N VAL A 21 -22.25 -7.90 8.34
CA VAL A 21 -21.94 -6.50 8.64
C VAL A 21 -22.44 -6.13 10.06
N PRO A 22 -21.63 -5.46 10.90
CA PRO A 22 -22.06 -5.01 12.23
C PRO A 22 -23.15 -3.93 12.13
N LYS A 23 -24.05 -3.91 13.09
CA LYS A 23 -25.00 -2.79 13.25
C LYS A 23 -24.29 -1.61 13.94
N GLU A 24 -24.91 -0.43 13.86
CA GLU A 24 -24.40 0.75 14.57
C GLU A 24 -24.27 0.47 16.09
N GLY A 25 -23.11 0.80 16.65
CA GLY A 25 -22.79 0.59 18.06
C GLY A 25 -22.47 -0.86 18.45
N GLU A 26 -22.51 -1.81 17.52
CA GLU A 26 -22.30 -3.22 17.81
C GLU A 26 -20.84 -3.64 17.68
N THR A 27 -20.34 -4.40 18.66
CA THR A 27 -19.07 -5.14 18.57
C THR A 27 -19.35 -6.60 18.26
N ILE A 28 -18.86 -7.11 17.14
CA ILE A 28 -18.95 -8.53 16.76
C ILE A 28 -17.57 -9.17 16.64
N HIS A 29 -17.50 -10.49 16.85
CA HIS A 29 -16.28 -11.23 16.54
C HIS A 29 -16.11 -11.34 15.02
N GLY A 30 -14.91 -11.02 14.54
CA GLY A 30 -14.50 -11.34 13.18
C GLY A 30 -13.79 -12.68 13.15
N ASP A 31 -13.90 -13.37 12.02
CA ASP A 31 -13.18 -14.59 11.72
C ASP A 31 -12.15 -14.28 10.63
N GLY A 32 -10.92 -14.76 10.74
CA GLY A 32 -9.89 -14.55 9.73
C GLY A 32 -9.45 -13.09 9.55
N PHE A 33 -8.14 -12.86 9.58
CA PHE A 33 -7.58 -11.53 9.41
C PHE A 33 -6.42 -11.58 8.41
N MET A 34 -6.45 -10.69 7.44
CA MET A 34 -5.43 -10.56 6.40
C MET A 34 -4.98 -9.12 6.29
N ILE A 35 -3.68 -8.95 6.10
CA ILE A 35 -3.02 -7.68 5.82
C ILE A 35 -2.48 -7.80 4.40
N ASN A 36 -3.04 -7.02 3.46
CA ASN A 36 -2.68 -7.08 2.06
C ASN A 36 -2.03 -5.77 1.62
N GLU A 37 -1.01 -5.84 0.76
CA GLU A 37 -0.41 -4.63 0.21
C GLU A 37 -1.28 -4.09 -0.93
N GLY A 38 -1.59 -2.80 -0.89
CA GLY A 38 -2.58 -2.19 -1.78
C GLY A 38 -2.13 -0.86 -2.36
N GLY A 39 -3.09 -0.22 -3.03
CA GLY A 39 -2.98 1.15 -3.49
C GLY A 39 -3.02 1.18 -5.00
N LYS A 40 -3.85 2.05 -5.57
CA LYS A 40 -4.02 2.09 -7.04
C LYS A 40 -2.70 2.40 -7.73
N GLY A 41 -1.90 3.33 -7.18
CA GLY A 41 -0.58 3.66 -7.71
C GLY A 41 0.39 2.48 -7.58
N ALA A 42 0.47 1.89 -6.39
CA ALA A 42 1.29 0.70 -6.14
C ALA A 42 0.96 -0.45 -7.12
N ASN A 43 -0.33 -0.77 -7.28
CA ASN A 43 -0.80 -1.84 -8.15
C ASN A 43 -0.45 -1.57 -9.63
N GLN A 44 -0.60 -0.32 -10.09
CA GLN A 44 -0.22 0.06 -11.45
C GLN A 44 1.30 -0.01 -11.66
N ALA A 45 2.10 0.44 -10.67
CA ALA A 45 3.56 0.39 -10.74
C ALA A 45 4.06 -1.05 -10.84
N VAL A 46 3.51 -1.96 -10.03
CA VAL A 46 3.84 -3.39 -10.08
C VAL A 46 3.43 -4.00 -11.42
N ALA A 47 2.24 -3.68 -11.94
CA ALA A 47 1.79 -4.19 -13.24
C ALA A 47 2.72 -3.75 -14.38
N ALA A 48 3.14 -2.49 -14.39
CA ALA A 48 4.09 -1.97 -15.37
C ALA A 48 5.48 -2.62 -15.23
N ALA A 49 5.97 -2.84 -14.01
CA ALA A 49 7.26 -3.50 -13.75
C ALA A 49 7.24 -4.98 -14.20
N LYS A 50 6.13 -5.70 -13.93
CA LYS A 50 5.90 -7.08 -14.41
C LYS A 50 5.83 -7.16 -15.93
N SER A 51 5.45 -6.08 -16.61
CA SER A 51 5.42 -5.98 -18.07
C SER A 51 6.80 -5.69 -18.68
N GLY A 52 7.86 -5.62 -17.88
CA GLY A 52 9.25 -5.49 -18.34
C GLY A 52 9.74 -4.06 -18.56
N VAL A 53 8.98 -3.05 -18.12
CA VAL A 53 9.35 -1.64 -18.28
C VAL A 53 10.01 -1.11 -16.98
N PRO A 54 11.04 -0.27 -17.05
CA PRO A 54 11.56 0.43 -15.86
C PRO A 54 10.52 1.41 -15.29
N VAL A 55 10.20 1.25 -14.01
CA VAL A 55 9.16 2.02 -13.29
C VAL A 55 9.77 2.82 -12.14
N TYR A 56 9.28 4.03 -11.95
CA TYR A 56 9.51 4.85 -10.76
C TYR A 56 8.17 5.05 -10.06
N MET A 57 8.02 4.45 -8.89
CA MET A 57 6.85 4.68 -8.04
C MET A 57 7.11 5.88 -7.13
N ILE A 58 6.24 6.88 -7.21
CA ILE A 58 6.30 8.12 -6.46
C ILE A 58 5.03 8.25 -5.64
N GLY A 59 5.19 8.57 -4.37
CA GLY A 59 4.07 8.84 -3.48
C GLY A 59 4.52 9.06 -2.05
N CYS A 60 3.57 9.00 -1.12
CA CYS A 60 3.83 9.20 0.29
C CYS A 60 3.35 8.02 1.11
N VAL A 61 4.07 7.70 2.17
CA VAL A 61 3.69 6.71 3.19
C VAL A 61 3.78 7.33 4.58
N GLY A 62 3.13 6.71 5.57
CA GLY A 62 3.29 7.09 6.98
C GLY A 62 4.70 6.79 7.51
N ASP A 63 4.98 7.25 8.72
CA ASP A 63 6.22 6.96 9.48
C ASP A 63 5.97 5.85 10.53
N ASP A 64 5.16 4.87 10.15
CA ASP A 64 4.73 3.75 11.00
C ASP A 64 5.14 2.41 10.41
N SER A 65 4.98 1.33 11.19
CA SER A 65 5.32 -0.03 10.75
C SER A 65 4.44 -0.55 9.60
N ILE A 66 3.27 0.05 9.36
CA ILE A 66 2.39 -0.32 8.24
C ILE A 66 3.04 0.12 6.92
N SER A 67 3.72 1.27 6.91
CA SER A 67 4.48 1.74 5.75
C SER A 67 5.55 0.73 5.30
N GLU A 68 6.21 0.06 6.23
CA GLU A 68 7.24 -0.93 5.94
C GLU A 68 6.68 -2.11 5.14
N THR A 69 5.44 -2.51 5.43
CA THR A 69 4.74 -3.61 4.74
C THR A 69 4.59 -3.31 3.25
N VAL A 70 4.00 -2.16 2.91
CA VAL A 70 3.80 -1.80 1.49
C VAL A 70 5.13 -1.52 0.78
N LEU A 71 6.10 -0.87 1.44
CA LEU A 71 7.42 -0.62 0.86
C LEU A 71 8.21 -1.90 0.60
N ALA A 72 8.16 -2.87 1.51
CA ALA A 72 8.80 -4.17 1.34
C ALA A 72 8.20 -4.93 0.15
N SER A 73 6.88 -4.86 -0.06
CA SER A 73 6.22 -5.49 -1.21
C SER A 73 6.72 -4.95 -2.55
N LEU A 74 6.92 -3.62 -2.65
CA LEU A 74 7.40 -2.97 -3.86
C LEU A 74 8.88 -3.23 -4.11
N LYS A 75 9.69 -3.32 -3.04
CA LYS A 75 11.12 -3.68 -3.11
C LYS A 75 11.37 -5.06 -3.70
N LYS A 76 10.39 -5.98 -3.67
CA LYS A 76 10.49 -7.30 -4.34
C LYS A 76 10.68 -7.18 -5.86
N TYR A 77 10.38 -6.02 -6.45
CA TYR A 77 10.52 -5.74 -7.89
C TYR A 77 11.66 -4.76 -8.20
N ASN A 78 12.67 -4.65 -7.32
CA ASN A 78 13.73 -3.63 -7.41
C ASN A 78 14.62 -3.69 -8.67
N ASP A 79 14.62 -4.81 -9.38
CA ASP A 79 15.28 -4.97 -10.68
C ASP A 79 14.69 -4.02 -11.73
N ARG A 80 13.42 -3.62 -11.55
CA ARG A 80 12.68 -2.78 -12.49
C ARG A 80 11.92 -1.62 -11.85
N LEU A 81 11.62 -1.66 -10.55
CA LEU A 81 10.85 -0.66 -9.83
C LEU A 81 11.74 0.09 -8.83
N ARG A 82 11.85 1.41 -9.02
CA ARG A 82 12.54 2.31 -8.10
C ARG A 82 11.51 3.10 -7.29
N LEU A 83 11.79 3.28 -6.01
CA LEU A 83 10.92 4.00 -5.09
C LEU A 83 11.42 5.43 -4.89
N GLY A 84 10.55 6.39 -5.15
CA GLY A 84 10.66 7.78 -4.71
C GLY A 84 9.54 8.07 -3.73
N ALA A 85 9.63 7.54 -2.51
CA ALA A 85 8.63 7.75 -1.48
C ALA A 85 9.11 8.83 -0.49
N CYS A 86 8.21 9.75 -0.14
CA CYS A 86 8.40 10.65 1.00
C CYS A 86 7.71 10.06 2.23
N ALA A 87 8.33 10.17 3.40
CA ALA A 87 7.66 9.91 4.67
C ALA A 87 6.80 11.14 5.02
N CYS A 88 5.48 10.96 5.05
CA CYS A 88 4.57 11.95 5.60
C CYS A 88 4.41 11.68 7.08
N LYS A 89 4.88 12.61 7.92
CA LYS A 89 4.36 12.69 9.29
C LYS A 89 2.86 12.94 9.15
N GLY A 90 2.04 12.03 9.70
CA GLY A 90 0.61 12.27 9.81
C GLY A 90 0.35 13.60 10.52
N PRO A 91 -0.86 14.19 10.42
CA PRO A 91 -1.22 15.22 11.37
C PRO A 91 -0.91 14.67 12.77
N ALA A 92 -0.23 15.44 13.61
CA ALA A 92 -0.18 15.13 15.03
C ALA A 92 -1.64 15.08 15.47
N TYR A 93 -2.20 13.88 15.60
CA TYR A 93 -3.45 13.71 16.31
C TYR A 93 -3.05 13.95 17.77
N ASP A 94 -3.15 15.20 18.20
CA ASP A 94 -3.08 15.58 19.60
C ASP A 94 -4.24 14.86 20.30
N LEU A 95 -3.97 13.64 20.77
CA LEU A 95 -4.81 12.87 21.69
C LEU A 95 -4.44 13.22 23.12
#